data_AF-A0A945CP91-F1
#
_entry.id   AF-A0A945CP91-F1
#
_cell.length_a   1.000
_cell.length_b   1.000
_cell.length_c   1.000
_cell.angle_alpha   90.00
_cell.angle_beta   90.00
_cell.angle_gamma   90.00
#
_symmetry.space_group_name_H-M   'P 1'
#
loop_
_entity.id
_entity.type
_entity.pdbx_description
1 polymer ?
#
loop_
_entity_poly.entity_id
_entity_poly.type
_entity_poly.pdbx_seq_one_letter_code
_entity_poly.pdbx_strand_id
1 'polypeptide(L)'
;MKPREIILDQIGHRETSPVPFTLGFEGDVAERLDEHYGNPKWRQQLTPYMTSVSAVETLAREIIDDTRVRDLYGAVWRLDRRPWHLE
;
A
#
# COMPACT_ATOMS: atom_id res chain seq x y z
N MET A 1 -8.50 -19.90 15.05
CA MET A 1 -8.39 -19.88 13.59
C MET A 1 -7.17 -19.06 13.20
N LYS A 2 -6.31 -19.58 12.32
CA LYS A 2 -5.11 -18.88 11.84
C LYS A 2 -5.50 -17.78 10.84
N PRO A 3 -4.71 -16.69 10.68
CA PRO A 3 -5.01 -15.64 9.70
C PRO A 3 -5.29 -16.18 8.28
N ARG A 4 -4.56 -17.21 7.85
CA ARG A 4 -4.78 -17.89 6.57
C ARG A 4 -6.17 -18.53 6.45
N GLU A 5 -6.66 -19.15 7.52
CA GLU A 5 -7.97 -19.82 7.52
C GLU A 5 -9.10 -18.79 7.41
N ILE A 6 -8.99 -17.67 8.14
CA ILE A 6 -9.92 -16.54 8.05
C ILE A 6 -10.01 -16.02 6.61
N ILE A 7 -8.87 -15.83 5.94
CA ILE A 7 -8.83 -15.38 4.54
C ILE A 7 -9.49 -16.37 3.59
N LEU A 8 -9.21 -17.67 3.75
CA LEU A 8 -9.79 -18.70 2.88
C LEU A 8 -11.32 -18.78 3.04
N ASP A 9 -11.82 -18.65 4.27
CA ASP A 9 -13.26 -18.64 4.53
C ASP A 9 -13.93 -17.38 3.97
N GLN A 10 -13.29 -16.21 4.08
CA GLN A 10 -13.79 -14.97 3.47
C GLN A 10 -13.82 -15.01 1.93
N ILE A 11 -12.79 -15.57 1.29
CA ILE A 11 -12.78 -15.83 -0.16
C ILE A 11 -13.91 -16.80 -0.54
N GLY A 12 -14.20 -17.77 0.33
CA GLY A 12 -15.33 -18.70 0.20
C GLY A 12 -16.69 -18.10 0.56
N HIS A 13 -16.80 -16.78 0.76
CA HIS A 13 -18.03 -16.08 1.14
C HIS A 13 -18.67 -16.57 2.44
N ARG A 14 -17.86 -17.04 3.39
CA ARG A 14 -18.32 -17.44 4.73
C ARG A 14 -18.06 -16.30 5.70
N GLU A 15 -19.01 -16.06 6.58
CA GLU A 15 -18.84 -15.09 7.66
C GLU A 15 -17.67 -15.50 8.56
N THR A 16 -16.77 -14.55 8.85
CA THR A 16 -15.67 -14.74 9.79
C THR A 16 -15.73 -13.68 10.88
N SER A 17 -15.29 -14.05 12.08
CA SER A 17 -15.07 -13.12 13.18
C SER A 17 -13.64 -13.30 13.70
N PRO A 18 -12.76 -12.30 13.55
CA PRO A 18 -13.01 -10.97 12.97
C PRO A 18 -13.14 -10.98 11.44
N VAL A 19 -13.58 -9.83 10.88
CA VAL A 19 -13.42 -9.53 9.45
C VAL A 19 -11.96 -9.14 9.20
N PRO A 20 -11.22 -9.84 8.32
CA PRO A 20 -9.82 -9.54 8.08
C PRO A 20 -9.68 -8.20 7.35
N PHE A 21 -8.69 -7.41 7.75
CA PHE A 21 -8.32 -6.17 7.06
C PHE A 21 -6.81 -6.04 6.95
N THR A 22 -6.33 -5.21 6.04
CA THR A 22 -4.92 -4.83 5.93
C THR A 22 -4.86 -3.34 5.72
N LEU A 23 -4.07 -2.64 6.53
CA LEU A 23 -3.90 -1.19 6.45
C LEU A 23 -2.62 -0.87 5.69
N GLY A 24 -2.75 -0.22 4.54
CA GLY A 24 -1.66 0.49 3.88
C GLY A 24 -1.53 1.90 4.44
N PHE A 25 -0.31 2.42 4.49
CA PHE A 25 -0.02 3.81 4.88
C PHE A 25 0.59 4.54 3.70
N GLU A 26 0.03 5.68 3.34
CA GLU A 26 0.51 6.53 2.26
C GLU A 26 1.53 7.55 2.78
N GLY A 27 2.54 7.86 1.96
CA GLY A 27 3.47 8.96 2.24
C GLY A 27 4.18 8.79 3.58
N ASP A 28 4.01 9.80 4.45
CA ASP A 28 4.63 9.92 5.78
C ASP A 28 3.67 9.56 6.94
N VAL A 29 2.49 9.00 6.64
CA VAL A 29 1.45 8.76 7.66
C VAL A 29 1.96 7.83 8.76
N ALA A 30 2.74 6.81 8.41
CA ALA A 30 3.24 5.84 9.38
C ALA A 30 4.25 6.49 10.35
N GLU A 31 5.10 7.38 9.84
CA GLU A 31 6.08 8.17 10.58
C GLU A 31 5.38 9.15 11.53
N ARG A 32 4.32 9.82 11.06
CA ARG A 32 3.50 10.70 11.92
C ARG A 32 2.81 9.94 13.05
N LEU A 33 2.39 8.70 12.80
CA LEU A 33 1.86 7.83 13.86
C LEU A 33 2.95 7.40 14.85
N ASP A 34 4.19 7.21 14.40
CA ASP A 34 5.33 6.94 15.30
C ASP A 34 5.60 8.10 16.24
N GLU A 35 5.56 9.33 15.72
CA GLU A 35 5.68 10.54 16.52
C GLU A 35 4.52 10.65 17.51
N HIS A 36 3.29 10.43 17.05
CA HIS A 36 2.10 10.51 17.88
C HIS A 36 2.11 9.50 19.04
N TYR A 37 2.48 8.25 18.78
CA TYR A 37 2.56 7.19 19.79
C TYR A 37 3.93 7.13 20.51
N GLY A 38 4.87 7.99 20.12
CA GLY A 38 6.24 8.07 20.62
C GLY A 38 7.14 6.87 20.26
N ASN A 39 6.64 5.88 19.52
CA ASN A 39 7.40 4.71 19.06
C ASN A 39 6.60 3.89 18.01
N PRO A 40 7.26 3.02 17.24
CA PRO A 40 6.63 2.21 16.20
C PRO A 40 5.86 0.96 16.66
N LYS A 41 5.75 0.68 17.98
CA LYS A 41 5.19 -0.59 18.48
C LYS A 41 3.71 -0.76 18.17
N TRP A 42 2.97 0.31 17.93
CA TRP A 42 1.56 0.24 17.54
C TRP A 42 1.34 -0.64 16.30
N ARG A 43 2.31 -0.71 15.38
CA ARG A 43 2.25 -1.59 14.20
C ARG A 43 2.13 -3.07 14.55
N GLN A 44 2.67 -3.48 15.69
CA GLN A 44 2.61 -4.88 16.16
C GLN A 44 1.22 -5.25 16.70
N GLN A 45 0.35 -4.26 16.94
CA GLN A 45 -1.04 -4.50 17.34
C GLN A 45 -1.95 -4.80 16.13
N LEU A 46 -1.46 -4.57 14.91
CA LEU A 46 -2.16 -4.91 13.67
C LEU A 46 -1.84 -6.35 13.29
N THR A 47 -2.88 -7.14 13.00
CA THR A 47 -2.71 -8.49 12.45
C THR A 47 -2.62 -8.38 10.92
N PRO A 48 -1.48 -8.74 10.30
CA PRO A 48 -1.35 -8.73 8.86
C PRO A 48 -2.06 -9.96 8.26
N TYR A 49 -3.28 -9.77 7.78
CA TYR A 49 -4.04 -10.84 7.13
C TYR A 49 -3.57 -11.10 5.69
N MET A 50 -3.09 -10.06 5.01
CA MET A 50 -2.56 -10.15 3.64
C MET A 50 -1.24 -9.37 3.56
N THR A 51 -0.30 -9.89 2.77
CA THR A 51 0.94 -9.18 2.43
C THR A 51 0.80 -8.56 1.05
N SER A 52 1.28 -7.33 0.89
CA SER A 52 1.38 -6.73 -0.43
C SER A 52 2.65 -7.23 -1.12
N VAL A 53 2.55 -7.52 -2.41
CA VAL A 53 3.71 -7.71 -3.29
C VAL A 53 3.84 -6.47 -4.17
N SER A 54 5.05 -6.21 -4.67
CA SER A 54 5.25 -5.10 -5.61
C SER A 54 4.38 -5.33 -6.86
N ALA A 55 3.79 -4.25 -7.37
CA ALA A 55 3.17 -4.30 -8.68
C ALA A 55 4.23 -4.65 -9.72
N VAL A 56 3.88 -5.48 -10.69
CA VAL A 56 4.65 -5.55 -11.93
C VAL A 56 4.48 -4.20 -12.62
N GLU A 57 5.57 -3.61 -13.11
CA GLU A 57 5.47 -2.40 -13.94
C GLU A 57 4.66 -2.77 -15.18
N THR A 58 3.42 -2.29 -15.21
CA THR A 58 2.45 -2.55 -16.29
C THR A 58 2.30 -1.34 -17.20
N LEU A 59 2.84 -0.19 -16.79
CA LEU A 59 2.83 1.04 -17.55
C LEU A 59 4.21 1.19 -18.21
N ALA A 60 4.28 0.91 -19.51
CA ALA A 60 5.43 1.35 -20.28
C ALA A 60 5.49 2.88 -20.23
N ARG A 61 6.56 3.41 -19.65
CA ARG A 61 6.74 4.85 -19.41
C ARG A 61 7.92 5.36 -20.24
N GLU A 62 7.75 6.54 -20.81
CA GLU A 62 8.82 7.27 -21.48
C GLU A 62 9.47 8.21 -20.45
N ILE A 63 10.79 8.14 -20.30
CA ILE A 63 11.53 9.11 -19.48
C ILE A 63 11.54 10.45 -20.25
N ILE A 64 10.99 11.50 -19.65
CA ILE A 64 11.06 12.85 -20.20
C ILE A 64 12.37 13.51 -19.73
N ASP A 65 12.62 13.47 -18.42
CA ASP A 65 13.79 14.03 -17.75
C ASP A 65 14.07 13.26 -16.44
N ASP A 66 15.06 13.71 -15.66
CA ASP A 66 15.48 13.09 -14.39
C ASP A 66 14.37 12.97 -13.33
N THR A 67 13.29 13.75 -13.47
CA THR A 67 12.21 13.85 -12.48
C THR A 67 10.84 13.43 -13.02
N ARG A 68 10.67 13.39 -14.35
CA ARG A 68 9.38 13.21 -15.01
C ARG A 68 9.34 12.03 -15.95
N VAL A 69 8.21 11.34 -15.95
CA VAL A 69 7.89 10.29 -16.91
C VAL A 69 6.53 10.55 -17.57
N ARG A 70 6.37 10.13 -18.82
CA ARG A 70 5.07 10.09 -19.50
C ARG A 70 4.54 8.67 -19.51
N ASP A 71 3.28 8.47 -19.17
CA ASP A 71 2.62 7.17 -19.32
C ASP A 71 2.02 6.96 -20.73
N LEU A 72 1.51 5.76 -20.98
CA LEU A 72 0.88 5.39 -22.26
C LEU A 72 -0.36 6.22 -22.62
N TYR A 73 -0.95 6.93 -21.67
CA TYR A 73 -2.13 7.77 -21.86
C TYR A 73 -1.74 9.24 -22.08
N GLY A 74 -0.45 9.57 -22.08
CA GLY A 74 0.08 10.92 -22.25
C GLY A 74 0.16 11.73 -20.95
N ALA A 75 -0.21 11.14 -19.81
CA ALA A 75 -0.11 11.80 -18.51
C ALA A 75 1.34 11.89 -18.06
N VAL A 76 1.70 13.04 -17.48
CA VAL A 76 3.06 13.31 -16.99
C VAL A 76 3.08 13.16 -15.48
N TRP A 77 4.00 12.32 -15.00
CA TRP A 77 4.15 11.98 -13.60
C TRP A 77 5.49 12.45 -13.09
N ARG A 78 5.48 13.09 -11.92
CA ARG A 78 6.69 13.47 -11.21
C ARG A 78 7.05 12.41 -10.17
N LEU A 79 8.20 11.74 -10.34
CA LEU A 79 8.60 10.56 -9.56
C LEU A 79 9.71 10.79 -8.52
N ASP A 80 10.37 11.96 -8.53
CA ASP A 80 11.38 12.35 -7.53
C ASP A 80 10.78 12.69 -6.15
N ARG A 81 9.45 12.80 -6.07
CA ARG A 81 8.70 13.16 -4.85
C ARG A 81 7.67 12.09 -4.50
N ARG A 82 7.35 12.01 -3.21
CA ARG A 82 6.23 11.21 -2.68
C ARG A 82 5.21 12.15 -2.02
N PRO A 83 3.90 11.90 -2.19
CA PRO A 83 3.30 10.91 -3.11
C PRO A 83 3.61 11.23 -4.57
N TRP A 84 3.41 10.28 -5.49
CA TRP A 84 3.57 10.58 -6.91
C TRP A 84 2.51 11.60 -7.33
N HIS A 85 2.94 12.65 -8.01
CA HIS A 85 2.05 13.73 -8.43
C HIS A 85 1.83 13.64 -9.94
N LEU A 86 0.55 13.63 -10.34
CA LEU A 86 0.14 13.88 -11.72
C LEU A 86 0.27 15.39 -11.98
N GLU A 87 1.01 15.76 -13.03
CA GLU A 87 1.14 17.15 -13.51
C GLU A 87 0.18 17.42 -14.68
#